data_AF-A0A924E785-F1
#
_entry.id   AF-A0A924E785-F1
#
_cell.length_a   1.000
_cell.length_b   1.000
_cell.length_c   1.000
_cell.angle_alpha   90.00
_cell.angle_beta   90.00
_cell.angle_gamma   90.00
#
_symmetry.space_group_name_H-M   'P 1'
#
loop_
_entity.id
_entity.type
_entity.pdbx_description
1 polymer ?
#
loop_
_entity_poly.entity_id
_entity_poly.type
_entity_poly.pdbx_seq_one_letter_code
_entity_poly.pdbx_strand_id
1 'polypeptide(L)'
;MDKKPFRPNRKPTKDNRKGMKNAGFIALVVLFGLIIFAATSQPSPLKQIPVSTAVQQANDGQYSKIAVKSNELQITKKGEDKPSLKSYLEPNATLKDQGFNANKFELLAAPLNSSSSTWINAGLSILPLVFIVGIIFFMLRSAQGQGNQAMSFGKSKAKLYGNEKGKVTFNEVAGSEEAKQDLEEVVEFLKFPKKFEGVGARIPKGVLLIGPPGTGKTLLSRAVAGEANVPFFSISGSEFVEMFVGVGASRVRDLFAKAKKNAPCIIFVDEIDAVGRKRGSGMGGGHDEREQTLNQILVEMDGFDQGENVIVLAATNRADVLDPALLRPGRFDRRVNIGLPDRKDREAILKVHFKNKPVSKNVDLDSLAAKAAGSSGADLANIANESAIIAARNGHTEISQHDVTEAFERVAIGPERKSKVMSEADKATTAYHEAGHALVGHVLPDSDPVHKVTIIPRGGTGGVTWFIPPEDRMYVSLVQFKDVLARGMGGRIAEEVILGKDRITTGAGSDLQNAAELARDMIVNQGMGTKLRDQVFKSDDGMMMERMMSDRQYSDQTAKIIDEEVEGLIKEAADRARAVIKANLSKLEALKDRLLEKETVDSEEVAEILAGSKLPTSAAQY
;
A
#
# COMPACT_ATOMS: atom_id res chain seq x y z
N MET A 1 10.27 -16.26 52.05
CA MET A 1 10.52 -17.67 51.70
C MET A 1 9.18 -18.39 51.77
N ASP A 2 8.61 -18.81 50.64
CA ASP A 2 7.63 -19.90 50.56
C ASP A 2 7.45 -20.29 49.09
N LYS A 3 8.12 -21.38 48.71
CA LYS A 3 8.12 -21.95 47.35
C LYS A 3 6.90 -22.86 47.20
N LYS A 4 5.94 -22.48 46.35
CA LYS A 4 4.90 -23.42 45.87
C LYS A 4 5.51 -24.37 44.81
N PRO A 5 5.24 -25.68 44.86
CA PRO A 5 5.81 -26.62 43.91
C PRO A 5 5.03 -26.65 42.58
N PHE A 6 5.81 -26.70 41.51
CA PHE A 6 5.41 -26.84 40.11
C PHE A 6 4.80 -28.24 39.87
N ARG A 7 3.57 -28.32 39.34
CA ARG A 7 2.95 -29.60 38.92
C ARG A 7 3.45 -29.99 37.52
N PRO A 8 3.80 -31.26 37.25
CA PRO A 8 4.31 -31.65 35.95
C PRO A 8 3.20 -31.86 34.90
N ASN A 9 3.59 -31.55 33.67
CA ASN A 9 2.85 -31.66 32.41
C ASN A 9 2.06 -32.97 32.22
N ARG A 10 0.78 -32.84 31.83
CA ARG A 10 0.00 -33.92 31.21
C ARG A 10 0.62 -34.25 29.84
N LYS A 11 0.96 -35.54 29.62
CA LYS A 11 1.37 -36.07 28.31
C LYS A 11 0.25 -35.82 27.28
N PRO A 12 0.56 -35.37 26.05
CA PRO A 12 -0.43 -35.31 24.98
C PRO A 12 -0.79 -36.74 24.54
N THR A 13 -2.07 -37.08 24.61
CA THR A 13 -2.62 -38.28 23.98
C THR A 13 -2.34 -38.22 22.48
N LYS A 14 -1.55 -39.17 21.95
CA LYS A 14 -1.35 -39.36 20.51
C LYS A 14 -2.72 -39.53 19.84
N ASP A 15 -3.13 -38.53 19.09
CA ASP A 15 -4.33 -38.55 18.26
C ASP A 15 -4.11 -39.50 17.07
N ASN A 16 -4.39 -40.79 17.27
CA ASN A 16 -4.27 -41.85 16.27
C ASN A 16 -5.12 -41.60 15.01
N ARG A 17 -6.00 -40.59 14.98
CA ARG A 17 -6.79 -40.22 13.78
C ARG A 17 -5.97 -39.54 12.70
N LYS A 18 -4.86 -38.86 13.03
CA LYS A 18 -3.97 -38.27 12.00
C LYS A 18 -3.14 -39.33 11.26
N GLY A 19 -2.72 -40.39 11.94
CA GLY A 19 -1.98 -41.51 11.34
C GLY A 19 -2.79 -42.27 10.30
N MET A 20 -4.08 -42.53 10.58
CA MET A 20 -4.96 -43.21 9.62
C MET A 20 -5.25 -42.39 8.37
N LYS A 21 -5.35 -41.06 8.47
CA LYS A 21 -5.56 -40.17 7.31
C LYS A 21 -4.35 -40.16 6.37
N ASN A 22 -3.14 -40.15 6.92
CA ASN A 22 -1.91 -40.17 6.12
C ASN A 22 -1.66 -41.54 5.48
N ALA A 23 -1.98 -42.63 6.18
CA ALA A 23 -1.89 -43.99 5.62
C ALA A 23 -2.86 -44.21 4.46
N GLY A 24 -4.09 -43.69 4.57
CA GLY A 24 -5.07 -43.76 3.48
C GLY A 24 -4.65 -43.01 2.22
N PHE A 25 -4.02 -41.83 2.39
CA PHE A 25 -3.50 -41.06 1.25
C PHE A 25 -2.35 -41.77 0.53
N ILE A 26 -1.41 -42.35 1.28
CA ILE A 26 -0.27 -43.09 0.70
C ILE A 26 -0.77 -44.33 -0.06
N ALA A 27 -1.74 -45.06 0.47
CA ALA A 27 -2.33 -46.21 -0.21
C ALA A 27 -3.02 -45.83 -1.54
N LEU A 28 -3.67 -44.66 -1.61
CA LEU A 28 -4.30 -44.15 -2.84
C LEU A 28 -3.27 -43.81 -3.92
N VAL A 29 -2.15 -43.20 -3.53
CA VAL A 29 -1.07 -42.84 -4.48
C VAL A 29 -0.42 -44.10 -5.08
N VAL A 30 -0.18 -45.11 -4.25
CA VAL A 30 0.39 -46.40 -4.71
C VAL A 30 -0.58 -47.11 -5.66
N LEU A 31 -1.88 -47.14 -5.34
CA LEU A 31 -2.91 -47.74 -6.21
C LEU A 31 -3.00 -47.02 -7.55
N PHE A 32 -2.94 -45.68 -7.56
CA PHE A 32 -2.94 -44.89 -8.79
C PHE A 32 -1.72 -45.16 -9.67
N GLY A 33 -0.53 -45.31 -9.06
CA GLY A 33 0.68 -45.71 -9.76
C GLY A 33 0.58 -47.09 -10.43
N LEU A 34 -0.05 -48.06 -9.76
CA LEU A 34 -0.28 -49.41 -10.32
C LEU A 34 -1.26 -49.39 -11.50
N ILE A 35 -2.30 -48.54 -11.45
CA ILE A 35 -3.26 -48.40 -12.56
C ILE A 35 -2.57 -47.81 -13.81
N ILE A 36 -1.73 -46.77 -13.64
CA ILE A 36 -0.96 -46.20 -14.76
C ILE A 36 -0.02 -47.24 -15.36
N PHE A 37 0.71 -48.00 -14.51
CA PHE A 37 1.61 -49.05 -14.98
C PHE A 37 0.87 -50.14 -15.78
N ALA A 38 -0.30 -50.57 -15.32
CA ALA A 38 -1.15 -51.53 -16.04
C ALA A 38 -1.67 -50.95 -17.37
N ALA A 39 -2.04 -49.68 -17.41
CA ALA A 39 -2.53 -49.01 -18.62
C ALA A 39 -1.44 -48.84 -19.70
N THR A 40 -0.18 -48.61 -19.29
CA THR A 40 0.95 -48.46 -20.22
C THR A 40 1.48 -49.78 -20.80
N SER A 41 1.05 -50.91 -20.26
CA SER A 41 1.56 -52.26 -20.62
C SER A 41 0.70 -52.98 -21.66
N GLN A 42 0.00 -52.26 -22.56
CA GLN A 42 -0.77 -52.89 -23.66
C GLN A 42 0.12 -53.15 -24.89
N PRO A 43 0.02 -54.32 -25.55
CA PRO A 43 0.79 -54.61 -26.76
C PRO A 43 0.42 -53.69 -27.92
N SER A 44 1.42 -53.25 -28.70
CA SER A 44 1.25 -52.29 -29.80
C SER A 44 0.19 -52.74 -30.82
N PRO A 45 -0.72 -51.85 -31.26
CA PRO A 45 -1.76 -52.21 -32.22
C PRO A 45 -1.16 -52.47 -33.61
N LEU A 46 -1.49 -53.62 -34.20
CA LEU A 46 -1.13 -53.97 -35.58
C LEU A 46 -1.75 -52.98 -36.57
N LYS A 47 -1.00 -52.60 -37.61
CA LYS A 47 -1.47 -51.63 -38.61
C LYS A 47 -2.51 -52.27 -39.53
N GLN A 48 -3.71 -51.69 -39.59
CA GLN A 48 -4.81 -52.22 -40.40
C GLN A 48 -4.63 -51.86 -41.87
N ILE A 49 -4.81 -52.84 -42.77
CA ILE A 49 -4.83 -52.64 -44.22
C ILE A 49 -6.15 -53.15 -44.83
N PRO A 50 -6.65 -52.55 -45.92
CA PRO A 50 -7.80 -53.06 -46.64
C PRO A 50 -7.56 -54.48 -47.17
N VAL A 51 -8.63 -55.27 -47.24
CA VAL A 51 -8.54 -56.67 -47.67
C VAL A 51 -8.07 -56.81 -49.10
N SER A 52 -8.51 -55.92 -49.99
CA SER A 52 -8.06 -55.86 -51.38
C SER A 52 -6.54 -55.69 -51.49
N THR A 53 -5.95 -54.81 -50.68
CA THR A 53 -4.50 -54.60 -50.61
C THR A 53 -3.78 -55.81 -50.02
N ALA A 54 -4.39 -56.47 -49.03
CA ALA A 54 -3.87 -57.72 -48.48
C ALA A 54 -3.86 -58.84 -49.53
N VAL A 55 -4.92 -58.98 -50.33
CA VAL A 55 -5.01 -59.97 -51.42
C VAL A 55 -3.95 -59.71 -52.47
N GLN A 56 -3.80 -58.46 -52.92
CA GLN A 56 -2.82 -58.09 -53.94
C GLN A 56 -1.39 -58.40 -53.48
N GLN A 57 -1.00 -57.94 -52.28
CA GLN A 57 0.35 -58.15 -51.75
C GLN A 57 0.62 -59.62 -51.39
N ALA A 58 -0.40 -60.40 -51.01
CA ALA A 58 -0.28 -61.84 -50.83
C ALA A 58 -0.03 -62.55 -52.17
N ASN A 59 -0.75 -62.17 -53.22
CA ASN A 59 -0.60 -62.72 -54.56
C ASN A 59 0.72 -62.30 -55.24
N ASP A 60 1.27 -61.14 -54.89
CA ASP A 60 2.60 -60.68 -55.32
C ASP A 60 3.74 -61.37 -54.53
N GLY A 61 3.43 -62.19 -53.52
CA GLY A 61 4.40 -62.98 -52.76
C GLY A 61 5.15 -62.22 -51.65
N GLN A 62 4.58 -61.10 -51.17
CA GLN A 62 5.22 -60.24 -50.15
C GLN A 62 5.03 -60.72 -48.70
N TYR A 63 4.18 -61.71 -48.46
CA TYR A 63 3.87 -62.22 -47.13
C TYR A 63 4.44 -63.61 -46.89
N SER A 64 4.92 -63.85 -45.67
CA SER A 64 5.45 -65.16 -45.26
C SER A 64 4.37 -66.01 -44.62
N LYS A 65 3.60 -65.42 -43.70
CA LYS A 65 2.59 -66.12 -42.89
C LYS A 65 1.31 -65.30 -42.79
N ILE A 66 0.17 -65.96 -42.91
CA ILE A 66 -1.15 -65.38 -42.60
C ILE A 66 -1.81 -66.27 -41.56
N ALA A 67 -2.06 -65.71 -40.38
CA ALA A 67 -2.78 -66.39 -39.30
C ALA A 67 -4.22 -65.89 -39.24
N VAL A 68 -5.18 -66.81 -39.32
CA VAL A 68 -6.61 -66.48 -39.26
C VAL A 68 -7.13 -66.66 -37.84
N LYS A 69 -7.66 -65.58 -37.26
CA LYS A 69 -8.41 -65.57 -35.99
C LYS A 69 -9.85 -65.15 -36.25
N SER A 70 -10.74 -66.12 -36.40
CA SER A 70 -12.15 -65.91 -36.79
C SER A 70 -12.23 -65.11 -38.11
N ASN A 71 -12.55 -63.81 -38.05
CA ASN A 71 -12.60 -62.94 -39.23
C ASN A 71 -11.37 -62.01 -39.34
N GLU A 72 -10.44 -62.02 -38.39
CA GLU A 72 -9.21 -61.22 -38.43
C GLU A 72 -8.05 -62.01 -39.04
N LEU A 73 -7.38 -61.41 -40.02
CA LEU A 73 -6.13 -61.88 -40.59
C LEU A 73 -4.98 -61.14 -39.93
N GLN A 74 -4.11 -61.87 -39.24
CA GLN A 74 -2.83 -61.37 -38.78
C GLN A 74 -1.77 -61.74 -39.82
N ILE A 75 -1.20 -60.72 -40.47
CA ILE A 75 -0.32 -60.89 -41.61
C ILE A 75 1.12 -60.57 -41.18
N THR A 76 2.01 -61.49 -41.49
CA THR A 76 3.46 -61.35 -41.30
C THR A 76 4.11 -61.14 -42.66
N LYS A 77 4.85 -60.03 -42.82
CA LYS A 77 5.59 -59.75 -44.05
C LYS A 77 6.82 -60.65 -44.16
N LYS A 78 7.25 -60.89 -45.40
CA LYS A 78 8.47 -61.66 -45.67
C LYS A 78 9.69 -60.91 -45.11
N GLY A 79 10.43 -61.55 -44.20
CA GLY A 79 11.55 -60.93 -43.46
C GLY A 79 11.23 -60.51 -42.01
N GLU A 80 9.98 -60.68 -41.55
CA GLU A 80 9.59 -60.43 -40.16
C GLU A 80 9.14 -61.74 -39.46
N ASP A 81 9.43 -61.85 -38.16
CA ASP A 81 9.06 -63.02 -37.34
C ASP A 81 7.72 -62.86 -36.59
N LYS A 82 7.23 -61.62 -36.44
CA LYS A 82 5.98 -61.30 -35.72
C LYS A 82 4.97 -60.63 -36.67
N PRO A 83 3.66 -60.84 -36.47
CA PRO A 83 2.65 -60.17 -37.28
C PRO A 83 2.80 -58.65 -37.14
N SER A 84 2.79 -57.93 -38.27
CA SER A 84 2.93 -56.48 -38.32
C SER A 84 1.67 -55.80 -38.86
N LEU A 85 0.86 -56.54 -39.62
CA LEU A 85 -0.34 -56.05 -40.27
C LEU A 85 -1.58 -56.84 -39.81
N LYS A 86 -2.73 -56.17 -39.81
CA LYS A 86 -4.05 -56.81 -39.63
C LYS A 86 -5.02 -56.46 -40.76
N SER A 87 -5.87 -57.41 -41.14
CA SER A 87 -6.97 -57.21 -42.10
C SER A 87 -8.19 -58.02 -41.66
N TYR A 88 -9.37 -57.79 -42.25
CA TYR A 88 -10.61 -58.46 -41.85
C TYR A 88 -11.31 -59.12 -43.02
N LEU A 89 -11.55 -60.43 -42.98
CA LEU A 89 -12.39 -61.11 -43.96
C LEU A 89 -13.84 -60.65 -43.84
N GLU A 90 -14.58 -60.69 -44.95
CA GLU A 90 -16.03 -60.54 -44.92
C GLU A 90 -16.65 -61.72 -44.16
N PRO A 91 -17.75 -61.49 -43.41
CA PRO A 91 -18.40 -62.56 -42.67
C PRO A 91 -18.76 -63.73 -43.60
N ASN A 92 -18.35 -64.95 -43.24
CA ASN A 92 -18.59 -66.19 -43.99
C ASN A 92 -17.86 -66.34 -45.34
N ALA A 93 -16.95 -65.43 -45.72
CA ALA A 93 -16.10 -65.61 -46.89
C ALA A 93 -14.85 -66.45 -46.55
N THR A 94 -14.50 -67.44 -47.38
CA THR A 94 -13.20 -68.11 -47.25
C THR A 94 -12.10 -67.28 -47.91
N LEU A 95 -10.84 -67.51 -47.51
CA LEU A 95 -9.67 -66.85 -48.12
C LEU A 95 -9.62 -67.03 -49.66
N LYS A 96 -10.12 -68.15 -50.18
CA LYS A 96 -10.20 -68.40 -51.63
C LYS A 96 -11.25 -67.50 -52.31
N ASP A 97 -12.39 -67.28 -51.67
CA ASP A 97 -13.48 -66.46 -52.22
C ASP A 97 -13.07 -64.98 -52.37
N GLN A 98 -12.14 -64.52 -51.53
CA GLN A 98 -11.60 -63.16 -51.60
C GLN A 98 -10.37 -63.02 -52.51
N GLY A 99 -9.97 -64.07 -53.22
CA GLY A 99 -8.92 -64.03 -54.24
C GLY A 99 -7.50 -64.29 -53.73
N PHE A 100 -7.30 -64.83 -52.51
CA PHE A 100 -5.97 -65.22 -52.04
C PHE A 100 -5.50 -66.53 -52.70
N ASN A 101 -4.33 -66.51 -53.33
CA ASN A 101 -3.70 -67.72 -53.86
C ASN A 101 -2.90 -68.43 -52.74
N ALA A 102 -3.53 -69.45 -52.14
CA ALA A 102 -3.01 -70.18 -50.99
C ALA A 102 -1.65 -70.90 -51.22
N ASN A 103 -1.16 -70.98 -52.46
CA ASN A 103 0.13 -71.61 -52.77
C ASN A 103 1.34 -70.68 -52.56
N LYS A 104 1.15 -69.42 -52.15
CA LYS A 104 2.23 -68.41 -52.01
C LYS A 104 2.62 -68.04 -50.57
N PHE A 105 1.90 -68.51 -49.55
CA PHE A 105 2.16 -68.20 -48.13
C PHE A 105 1.76 -69.37 -47.21
N GLU A 106 2.29 -69.40 -45.99
CA GLU A 106 1.94 -70.42 -44.99
C GLU A 106 0.68 -69.98 -44.20
N LEU A 107 -0.36 -70.83 -44.21
CA LEU A 107 -1.64 -70.57 -43.53
C LEU A 107 -1.68 -71.27 -42.15
N LEU A 108 -1.85 -70.50 -41.08
CA LEU A 108 -2.02 -71.03 -39.72
C LEU A 108 -3.38 -70.64 -39.15
N ALA A 109 -4.19 -71.62 -38.74
CA ALA A 109 -5.37 -71.36 -37.93
C ALA A 109 -4.95 -71.23 -36.46
N ALA A 110 -5.09 -70.05 -35.87
CA ALA A 110 -4.72 -69.85 -34.47
C ALA A 110 -5.85 -70.35 -33.53
N PRO A 111 -5.55 -71.12 -32.46
CA PRO A 111 -6.56 -71.53 -31.50
C PRO A 111 -7.13 -70.32 -30.74
N LEU A 112 -8.45 -70.33 -30.50
CA LEU A 112 -9.15 -69.33 -29.70
C LEU A 112 -8.76 -69.47 -28.22
N ASN A 113 -7.80 -68.68 -27.75
CA ASN A 113 -7.34 -68.73 -26.36
C ASN A 113 -8.35 -68.11 -25.38
N SER A 114 -9.02 -69.02 -24.66
CA SER A 114 -9.30 -69.09 -23.21
C SER A 114 -9.75 -67.85 -22.41
N SER A 115 -10.93 -68.01 -21.82
CA SER A 115 -11.78 -67.14 -20.99
C SER A 115 -11.22 -66.67 -19.65
N SER A 116 -9.94 -66.91 -19.34
CA SER A 116 -9.33 -66.52 -18.05
C SER A 116 -8.79 -65.08 -18.06
N SER A 117 -8.55 -64.51 -19.23
CA SER A 117 -8.07 -63.12 -19.38
C SER A 117 -9.18 -62.06 -19.26
N THR A 118 -10.46 -62.42 -19.43
CA THR A 118 -11.59 -61.48 -19.43
C THR A 118 -12.03 -61.06 -18.03
N TRP A 119 -12.02 -61.95 -17.03
CA TRP A 119 -12.40 -61.58 -15.66
C TRP A 119 -11.39 -60.67 -14.97
N ILE A 120 -10.10 -60.88 -15.24
CA ILE A 120 -9.01 -60.05 -14.71
C ILE A 120 -9.07 -58.65 -15.34
N ASN A 121 -9.31 -58.55 -16.66
CA ASN A 121 -9.47 -57.27 -17.35
C ASN A 121 -10.76 -56.52 -16.94
N ALA A 122 -11.86 -57.23 -16.66
CA ALA A 122 -13.09 -56.61 -16.15
C ALA A 122 -12.90 -56.01 -14.75
N GLY A 123 -12.20 -56.69 -13.84
CA GLY A 123 -11.89 -56.17 -12.51
C GLY A 123 -11.02 -54.91 -12.54
N LEU A 124 -10.00 -54.87 -13.41
CA LEU A 124 -9.15 -53.69 -13.63
C LEU A 124 -9.88 -52.51 -14.26
N SER A 125 -10.95 -52.75 -15.03
CA SER A 125 -11.73 -51.69 -15.70
C SER A 125 -12.73 -51.00 -14.77
N ILE A 126 -13.22 -51.68 -13.72
CA ILE A 126 -14.21 -51.14 -12.77
C ILE A 126 -13.52 -50.40 -11.61
N LEU A 127 -12.27 -50.75 -11.30
CA LEU A 127 -11.47 -50.16 -10.23
C LEU A 127 -11.33 -48.62 -10.32
N PRO A 128 -11.09 -48.01 -11.50
CA PRO A 128 -11.05 -46.56 -11.66
C PRO A 128 -12.41 -45.89 -11.39
N LEU A 129 -13.52 -46.52 -11.78
CA LEU A 129 -14.86 -45.99 -11.55
C LEU A 129 -15.21 -45.98 -10.06
N VAL A 130 -14.94 -47.08 -9.35
CA VAL A 130 -15.15 -47.19 -7.90
C VAL A 130 -14.25 -46.20 -7.15
N PHE A 131 -13.03 -45.97 -7.62
CA PHE A 131 -12.11 -44.98 -7.08
C PHE A 131 -12.65 -43.55 -7.21
N ILE A 132 -13.15 -43.17 -8.39
CA ILE A 132 -13.75 -41.85 -8.64
C ILE A 132 -14.99 -41.65 -7.75
N VAL A 133 -15.87 -42.65 -7.66
CA VAL A 133 -17.07 -42.59 -6.81
C VAL A 133 -16.67 -42.48 -5.33
N GLY A 134 -15.63 -43.19 -4.89
CA GLY A 134 -15.10 -43.10 -3.52
C GLY A 134 -14.52 -41.71 -3.19
N ILE A 135 -13.80 -41.09 -4.11
CA ILE A 135 -13.28 -39.72 -3.94
C ILE A 135 -14.42 -38.70 -3.91
N ILE A 136 -15.41 -38.83 -4.81
CA ILE A 136 -16.57 -37.93 -4.83
C ILE A 136 -17.36 -38.05 -3.52
N PHE A 137 -17.56 -39.27 -3.01
CA PHE A 137 -18.23 -39.48 -1.73
C PHE A 137 -17.43 -38.90 -0.55
N PHE A 138 -16.10 -39.03 -0.55
CA PHE A 138 -15.25 -38.45 0.47
C PHE A 138 -15.20 -36.91 0.39
N MET A 139 -15.16 -36.33 -0.82
CA MET A 139 -15.23 -34.89 -1.05
C MET A 139 -16.58 -34.32 -0.58
N LEU A 140 -17.70 -34.94 -0.93
CA LEU A 140 -19.04 -34.54 -0.48
C LEU A 140 -19.15 -34.56 1.05
N ARG A 141 -18.54 -35.56 1.70
CA ARG A 141 -18.51 -35.65 3.17
C ARG A 141 -17.58 -34.61 3.82
N SER A 142 -16.54 -34.16 3.11
CA SER A 142 -15.68 -33.06 3.57
C SER A 142 -16.30 -31.67 3.35
N ALA A 143 -17.08 -31.49 2.27
CA ALA A 143 -17.78 -30.24 1.95
C ALA A 143 -18.85 -29.89 3.01
N GLN A 144 -19.48 -30.90 3.62
CA GLN A 144 -20.45 -30.69 4.70
C GLN A 144 -19.84 -30.09 5.99
N GLY A 145 -18.52 -30.20 6.18
CA GLY A 145 -17.77 -29.51 7.24
C GLY A 145 -17.30 -28.09 6.87
N GLN A 146 -17.36 -27.72 5.58
CA GLN A 146 -16.88 -26.44 5.04
C GLN A 146 -18.01 -25.50 4.59
N GLY A 147 -19.27 -25.96 4.57
CA GLY A 147 -20.45 -25.12 4.28
C GLY A 147 -20.62 -23.90 5.21
N ASN A 148 -19.95 -23.89 6.36
CA ASN A 148 -19.95 -22.77 7.29
C ASN A 148 -18.98 -21.62 6.89
N GLN A 149 -18.04 -21.85 5.98
CA GLN A 149 -17.14 -20.81 5.48
C GLN A 149 -17.81 -19.95 4.41
N ALA A 150 -18.56 -20.55 3.47
CA ALA A 150 -19.30 -19.82 2.44
C ALA A 150 -20.31 -18.79 3.03
N MET A 151 -21.00 -19.17 4.11
CA MET A 151 -21.92 -18.28 4.87
C MET A 151 -21.21 -17.22 5.74
N SER A 152 -19.89 -17.32 5.93
CA SER A 152 -19.12 -16.36 6.73
C SER A 152 -18.55 -15.19 5.91
N PHE A 153 -18.52 -15.29 4.57
CA PHE A 153 -17.96 -14.24 3.71
C PHE A 153 -18.70 -12.89 3.78
N GLY A 154 -20.02 -12.93 4.05
CA GLY A 154 -20.87 -11.73 4.14
C GLY A 154 -20.93 -11.08 5.52
N LYS A 155 -20.32 -11.65 6.56
CA LYS A 155 -20.35 -11.06 7.91
C LYS A 155 -19.34 -9.93 8.04
N SER A 156 -19.74 -8.85 8.70
CA SER A 156 -18.86 -7.74 9.04
C SER A 156 -17.77 -8.18 10.02
N LYS A 157 -16.51 -7.84 9.71
CA LYS A 157 -15.33 -8.04 10.56
C LYS A 157 -15.11 -6.90 11.56
N ALA A 158 -16.03 -5.93 11.63
CA ALA A 158 -15.89 -4.76 12.49
C ALA A 158 -15.58 -5.15 13.94
N LYS A 159 -14.55 -4.52 14.49
CA LYS A 159 -14.13 -4.75 15.88
C LYS A 159 -15.07 -3.96 16.80
N LEU A 160 -15.74 -4.66 17.71
CA LEU A 160 -16.52 -4.04 18.77
C LEU A 160 -15.56 -3.64 19.89
N TYR A 161 -15.44 -2.34 20.12
CA TYR A 161 -14.80 -1.79 21.30
C TYR A 161 -15.89 -1.37 22.28
N GLY A 162 -15.93 -2.02 23.44
CA GLY A 162 -16.91 -1.73 24.48
C GLY A 162 -16.73 -2.69 25.66
N ASN A 163 -16.32 -2.15 26.80
CA ASN A 163 -16.14 -2.76 28.13
C ASN A 163 -14.77 -3.33 28.56
N GLU A 164 -13.70 -3.22 27.78
CA GLU A 164 -12.34 -3.60 28.27
C GLU A 164 -11.37 -2.42 28.44
N LYS A 165 -10.44 -2.60 29.39
CA LYS A 165 -9.50 -1.62 29.98
C LYS A 165 -8.74 -0.79 28.92
N GLY A 166 -9.18 0.43 28.68
CA GLY A 166 -8.51 1.40 27.80
C GLY A 166 -9.46 2.43 27.20
N LYS A 167 -10.31 3.05 28.02
CA LYS A 167 -11.23 4.10 27.57
C LYS A 167 -10.42 5.37 27.29
N VAL A 168 -10.32 5.73 26.02
CA VAL A 168 -9.78 7.03 25.60
C VAL A 168 -10.89 8.06 25.79
N THR A 169 -10.56 9.19 26.41
CA THR A 169 -11.47 10.35 26.63
C THR A 169 -10.85 11.59 26.01
N PHE A 170 -11.58 12.70 25.96
CA PHE A 170 -11.01 13.96 25.41
C PHE A 170 -9.78 14.44 26.18
N ASN A 171 -9.64 14.08 27.46
CA ASN A 171 -8.45 14.39 28.25
C ASN A 171 -7.17 13.68 27.76
N GLU A 172 -7.30 12.59 27.01
CA GLU A 172 -6.16 11.87 26.43
C GLU A 172 -5.80 12.37 25.02
N VAL A 173 -6.62 13.25 24.44
CA VAL A 173 -6.36 13.90 23.16
C VAL A 173 -5.87 15.32 23.43
N ALA A 174 -4.62 15.62 23.14
CA ALA A 174 -4.09 16.98 23.27
C ALA A 174 -4.33 17.79 22.00
N GLY A 175 -4.63 19.09 22.15
CA GLY A 175 -4.89 20.03 21.05
C GLY A 175 -6.24 19.81 20.35
N SER A 176 -6.39 20.41 19.16
CA SER A 176 -7.61 20.31 18.34
C SER A 176 -8.88 20.75 19.08
N GLU A 177 -8.81 21.83 19.86
CA GLU A 177 -9.91 22.30 20.71
C GLU A 177 -11.18 22.63 19.92
N GLU A 178 -11.04 23.21 18.73
CA GLU A 178 -12.17 23.48 17.82
C GLU A 178 -12.88 22.18 17.43
N ALA A 179 -12.13 21.15 17.02
CA ALA A 179 -12.70 19.86 16.65
C ALA A 179 -13.32 19.13 17.85
N LYS A 180 -12.75 19.27 19.05
CA LYS A 180 -13.35 18.73 20.28
C LYS A 180 -14.67 19.41 20.61
N GLN A 181 -14.74 20.74 20.48
CA GLN A 181 -15.95 21.52 20.71
C GLN A 181 -17.07 21.11 19.75
N ASP A 182 -16.76 20.99 18.45
CA ASP A 182 -17.73 20.50 17.44
C ASP A 182 -18.24 19.08 17.75
N LEU A 183 -17.36 18.22 18.26
CA LEU A 183 -17.70 16.85 18.64
C LEU A 183 -18.34 16.73 20.02
N GLU A 184 -18.26 17.76 20.87
CA GLU A 184 -18.93 17.79 22.16
C GLU A 184 -20.46 17.80 21.99
N GLU A 185 -20.96 18.46 20.95
CA GLU A 185 -22.37 18.35 20.55
C GLU A 185 -22.76 16.89 20.29
N VAL A 186 -21.93 16.14 19.56
CA VAL A 186 -22.13 14.72 19.24
C VAL A 186 -22.16 13.87 20.52
N VAL A 187 -21.28 14.16 21.47
CA VAL A 187 -21.26 13.52 22.79
C VAL A 187 -22.55 13.81 23.57
N GLU A 188 -23.01 15.07 23.59
CA GLU A 188 -24.26 15.45 24.25
C GLU A 188 -25.47 14.72 23.66
N PHE A 189 -25.56 14.61 22.33
CA PHE A 189 -26.64 13.89 21.66
C PHE A 189 -26.71 12.43 22.10
N LEU A 190 -25.56 11.77 22.23
CA LEU A 190 -25.48 10.36 22.66
C LEU A 190 -25.79 10.18 24.15
N LYS A 191 -25.41 11.14 25.00
CA LYS A 191 -25.71 11.10 26.45
C LYS A 191 -27.16 11.44 26.77
N PHE A 192 -27.72 12.44 26.09
CA PHE A 192 -29.02 13.02 26.41
C PHE A 192 -29.95 13.14 25.18
N PRO A 193 -30.25 12.05 24.46
CA PRO A 193 -31.03 12.12 23.21
C PRO A 193 -32.41 12.76 23.41
N LYS A 194 -33.09 12.45 24.52
CA LYS A 194 -34.41 13.01 24.87
C LYS A 194 -34.44 14.54 25.00
N LYS A 195 -33.32 15.16 25.40
CA LYS A 195 -33.19 16.63 25.54
C LYS A 195 -33.39 17.30 24.17
N PHE A 196 -32.84 16.69 23.12
CA PHE A 196 -32.88 17.21 21.76
C PHE A 196 -34.16 16.82 21.01
N GLU A 197 -34.66 15.59 21.23
CA GLU A 197 -35.98 15.17 20.71
C GLU A 197 -37.11 16.08 21.22
N GLY A 198 -37.08 16.49 22.49
CA GLY A 198 -38.11 17.32 23.10
C GLY A 198 -38.25 18.74 22.50
N VAL A 199 -37.20 19.24 21.86
CA VAL A 199 -37.20 20.53 21.14
C VAL A 199 -37.33 20.38 19.62
N GLY A 200 -37.49 19.14 19.13
CA GLY A 200 -37.62 18.84 17.71
C GLY A 200 -36.31 18.93 16.92
N ALA A 201 -35.15 18.95 17.60
CA ALA A 201 -33.85 18.96 16.94
C ALA A 201 -33.59 17.61 16.27
N ARG A 202 -33.14 17.64 15.01
CA ARG A 202 -32.74 16.42 14.29
C ARG A 202 -31.29 16.10 14.64
N ILE A 203 -31.06 14.88 15.13
CA ILE A 203 -29.73 14.38 15.44
C ILE A 203 -28.96 14.19 14.11
N PRO A 204 -27.70 14.66 14.01
CA PRO A 204 -26.88 14.41 12.84
C PRO A 204 -26.64 12.91 12.69
N LYS A 205 -26.97 12.38 11.50
CA LYS A 205 -26.81 10.95 11.21
C LYS A 205 -25.34 10.57 10.98
N GLY A 206 -24.54 11.52 10.50
CA GLY A 206 -23.13 11.26 10.26
C GLY A 206 -22.26 12.51 10.29
N VAL A 207 -21.04 12.33 10.81
CA VAL A 207 -20.02 13.38 10.90
C VAL A 207 -18.78 12.92 10.14
N LEU A 208 -18.29 13.77 9.23
CA LEU A 208 -17.08 13.52 8.46
C LEU A 208 -15.90 14.28 9.08
N LEU A 209 -14.89 13.55 9.54
CA LEU A 209 -13.62 14.04 10.02
C LEU A 209 -12.66 14.19 8.83
N ILE A 210 -12.23 15.41 8.54
CA ILE A 210 -11.41 15.75 7.38
C ILE A 210 -10.08 16.27 7.86
N GLY A 211 -8.97 15.75 7.37
CA GLY A 211 -7.67 16.31 7.69
C GLY A 211 -6.50 15.45 7.23
N PRO A 212 -5.26 15.97 7.28
CA PRO A 212 -4.07 15.22 6.90
C PRO A 212 -3.92 13.89 7.68
N PRO A 213 -3.17 12.90 7.16
CA PRO A 213 -2.87 11.69 7.90
C PRO A 213 -2.14 12.02 9.21
N GLY A 214 -2.34 11.19 10.25
CA GLY A 214 -1.63 11.36 11.52
C GLY A 214 -2.13 12.46 12.45
N THR A 215 -3.19 13.20 12.11
CA THR A 215 -3.77 14.25 12.98
C THR A 215 -4.69 13.74 14.09
N GLY A 216 -4.78 12.43 14.29
CA GLY A 216 -5.55 11.85 15.40
C GLY A 216 -7.04 11.67 15.14
N LYS A 217 -7.53 11.69 13.89
CA LYS A 217 -8.94 11.45 13.54
C LYS A 217 -9.54 10.20 14.20
N THR A 218 -8.83 9.06 14.12
CA THR A 218 -9.23 7.78 14.73
C THR A 218 -9.11 7.79 16.25
N LEU A 219 -8.20 8.58 16.82
CA LEU A 219 -8.09 8.76 18.26
C LEU A 219 -9.26 9.60 18.80
N LEU A 220 -9.58 10.68 18.11
CA LEU A 220 -10.68 11.59 18.46
C LEU A 220 -12.04 10.90 18.35
N SER A 221 -12.28 10.09 17.32
CA SER A 221 -13.53 9.31 17.21
C SER A 221 -13.70 8.29 18.35
N ARG A 222 -12.60 7.67 18.81
CA ARG A 222 -12.59 6.81 20.00
C ARG A 222 -12.85 7.61 21.28
N ALA A 223 -12.29 8.82 21.38
CA ALA A 223 -12.51 9.71 22.50
C ALA A 223 -13.98 10.13 22.61
N VAL A 224 -14.66 10.46 21.51
CA VAL A 224 -16.11 10.74 21.47
C VAL A 224 -16.92 9.57 22.05
N ALA A 225 -16.61 8.34 21.65
CA ALA A 225 -17.29 7.15 22.18
C ALA A 225 -17.01 6.92 23.67
N GLY A 226 -15.78 7.16 24.12
CA GLY A 226 -15.38 7.05 25.51
C GLY A 226 -16.04 8.11 26.40
N GLU A 227 -16.14 9.34 25.90
CA GLU A 227 -16.79 10.46 26.57
C GLU A 227 -18.30 10.20 26.71
N ALA A 228 -18.95 9.73 25.65
CA ALA A 228 -20.37 9.34 25.62
C ALA A 228 -20.64 8.01 26.35
N ASN A 229 -19.61 7.22 26.64
CA ASN A 229 -19.69 5.88 27.23
C ASN A 229 -20.61 4.92 26.45
N VAL A 230 -20.50 4.93 25.12
CA VAL A 230 -21.29 4.07 24.21
C VAL A 230 -20.39 3.05 23.47
N PRO A 231 -20.94 1.93 22.96
CA PRO A 231 -20.19 1.01 22.11
C PRO A 231 -19.63 1.68 20.86
N PHE A 232 -18.42 1.28 20.46
CA PHE A 232 -17.71 1.81 19.30
C PHE A 232 -17.38 0.68 18.31
N PHE A 233 -17.98 0.73 17.12
CA PHE A 233 -17.70 -0.20 16.04
C PHE A 233 -16.71 0.44 15.08
N SER A 234 -15.53 -0.16 14.89
CA SER A 234 -14.51 0.37 13.98
C SER A 234 -14.27 -0.57 12.79
N ILE A 235 -14.26 0.01 11.59
CA ILE A 235 -13.97 -0.65 10.32
C ILE A 235 -13.17 0.31 9.41
N SER A 236 -12.26 -0.22 8.60
CA SER A 236 -11.63 0.56 7.51
C SER A 236 -12.47 0.44 6.24
N GLY A 237 -12.61 1.53 5.50
CA GLY A 237 -13.31 1.58 4.22
C GLY A 237 -12.75 0.58 3.21
N SER A 238 -11.44 0.31 3.27
CA SER A 238 -10.79 -0.71 2.44
C SER A 238 -11.32 -2.13 2.71
N GLU A 239 -11.83 -2.43 3.91
CA GLU A 239 -12.39 -3.76 4.22
C GLU A 239 -13.71 -4.04 3.48
N PHE A 240 -14.34 -3.01 2.92
CA PHE A 240 -15.53 -3.19 2.11
C PHE A 240 -15.23 -3.43 0.64
N VAL A 241 -13.99 -3.20 0.19
CA VAL A 241 -13.56 -3.40 -1.21
C VAL A 241 -12.98 -4.81 -1.36
N GLU A 242 -13.70 -5.69 -2.02
CA GLU A 242 -13.33 -7.10 -2.20
C GLU A 242 -13.44 -7.52 -3.68
N MET A 243 -12.79 -8.65 -4.04
CA MET A 243 -12.82 -9.17 -5.42
C MET A 243 -14.21 -9.69 -5.84
N PHE A 244 -15.12 -9.94 -4.90
CA PHE A 244 -16.42 -10.53 -5.15
C PHE A 244 -17.54 -9.49 -5.03
N VAL A 245 -18.25 -9.28 -6.12
CA VAL A 245 -19.40 -8.37 -6.19
C VAL A 245 -20.45 -8.72 -5.13
N GLY A 246 -20.94 -7.71 -4.41
CA GLY A 246 -21.98 -7.86 -3.39
C GLY A 246 -21.50 -8.26 -1.99
N VAL A 247 -20.23 -8.64 -1.81
CA VAL A 247 -19.68 -8.95 -0.47
C VAL A 247 -19.58 -7.69 0.38
N GLY A 248 -19.07 -6.58 -0.17
CA GLY A 248 -19.00 -5.29 0.52
C GLY A 248 -20.36 -4.83 1.02
N ALA A 249 -21.37 -4.80 0.14
CA ALA A 249 -22.75 -4.45 0.50
C ALA A 249 -23.34 -5.36 1.60
N SER A 250 -23.06 -6.67 1.58
CA SER A 250 -23.53 -7.58 2.64
C SER A 250 -22.91 -7.26 4.01
N ARG A 251 -21.61 -6.93 4.03
CA ARG A 251 -20.91 -6.51 5.26
C ARG A 251 -21.44 -5.19 5.81
N VAL A 252 -21.77 -4.24 4.93
CA VAL A 252 -22.42 -2.99 5.33
C VAL A 252 -23.75 -3.30 6.03
N ARG A 253 -24.62 -4.12 5.45
CA ARG A 253 -25.90 -4.50 6.09
C ARG A 253 -25.71 -5.16 7.46
N ASP A 254 -24.78 -6.11 7.57
CA ASP A 254 -24.49 -6.79 8.84
C ASP A 254 -23.93 -5.83 9.91
N LEU A 255 -23.07 -4.88 9.51
CA LEU A 255 -22.55 -3.84 10.40
C LEU A 255 -23.66 -2.96 10.96
N PHE A 256 -24.51 -2.41 10.09
CA PHE A 256 -25.61 -1.53 10.50
C PHE A 256 -26.66 -2.29 11.33
N ALA A 257 -26.98 -3.54 10.97
CA ALA A 257 -27.87 -4.38 11.77
C ALA A 257 -27.34 -4.66 13.19
N LYS A 258 -26.01 -4.85 13.34
CA LYS A 258 -25.38 -5.00 14.66
C LYS A 258 -25.37 -3.70 15.44
N ALA A 259 -25.11 -2.57 14.78
CA ALA A 259 -25.13 -1.25 15.42
C ALA A 259 -26.52 -0.90 15.94
N LYS A 260 -27.58 -1.11 15.14
CA LYS A 260 -28.98 -0.91 15.55
C LYS A 260 -29.36 -1.70 16.80
N LYS A 261 -28.87 -2.94 16.93
CA LYS A 261 -29.09 -3.79 18.12
C LYS A 261 -28.36 -3.31 19.38
N ASN A 262 -27.31 -2.49 19.22
CA ASN A 262 -26.48 -1.99 20.32
C ASN A 262 -26.63 -0.47 20.51
N ALA A 263 -27.68 0.15 19.96
CA ALA A 263 -27.94 1.57 20.12
C ALA A 263 -28.20 1.94 21.61
N PRO A 264 -27.73 3.10 22.10
CA PRO A 264 -26.94 4.11 21.38
C PRO A 264 -25.50 3.65 21.14
N CYS A 265 -24.97 3.86 19.93
CA CYS A 265 -23.60 3.48 19.58
C CYS A 265 -23.00 4.35 18.46
N ILE A 266 -21.69 4.22 18.26
CA ILE A 266 -20.96 4.88 17.19
C ILE A 266 -20.42 3.85 16.19
N ILE A 267 -20.63 4.11 14.90
CA ILE A 267 -19.95 3.40 13.81
C ILE A 267 -18.84 4.33 13.30
N PHE A 268 -17.59 3.89 13.34
CA PHE A 268 -16.45 4.60 12.78
C PHE A 268 -15.94 3.90 11.51
N VAL A 269 -15.95 4.63 10.40
CA VAL A 269 -15.40 4.20 9.11
C VAL A 269 -14.15 5.02 8.79
N ASP A 270 -12.98 4.41 8.96
CA ASP A 270 -11.70 5.03 8.54
C ASP A 270 -11.53 4.93 7.02
N GLU A 271 -10.78 5.83 6.38
CA GLU A 271 -10.50 5.80 4.93
C GLU A 271 -11.78 5.62 4.08
N ILE A 272 -12.82 6.42 4.36
CA ILE A 272 -14.10 6.34 3.65
C ILE A 272 -13.95 6.59 2.14
N ASP A 273 -12.88 7.27 1.73
CA ASP A 273 -12.51 7.51 0.33
C ASP A 273 -12.17 6.24 -0.46
N ALA A 274 -11.90 5.11 0.20
CA ALA A 274 -11.74 3.82 -0.46
C ALA A 274 -13.03 3.33 -1.15
N VAL A 275 -14.20 3.62 -0.55
CA VAL A 275 -15.53 3.26 -1.08
C VAL A 275 -16.32 4.45 -1.59
N GLY A 276 -16.04 5.64 -1.07
CA GLY A 276 -16.78 6.86 -1.32
C GLY A 276 -16.25 7.72 -2.46
N ARG A 277 -15.31 7.24 -3.26
CA ARG A 277 -14.71 8.03 -4.34
C ARG A 277 -15.72 8.32 -5.46
N LYS A 278 -15.65 9.53 -6.03
CA LYS A 278 -16.42 9.91 -7.23
C LYS A 278 -16.20 8.91 -8.35
N ARG A 279 -17.25 8.74 -9.16
CA ARG A 279 -17.21 7.93 -10.39
C ARG A 279 -16.13 8.47 -11.32
N GLY A 280 -15.11 7.65 -11.57
CA GLY A 280 -14.18 7.87 -12.68
C GLY A 280 -14.67 7.11 -13.91
N SER A 281 -14.34 7.58 -15.11
CA SER A 281 -14.60 6.94 -16.41
C SER A 281 -13.76 5.67 -16.64
N GLY A 282 -13.60 4.85 -15.60
CA GLY A 282 -12.79 3.64 -15.61
C GLY A 282 -13.54 2.48 -16.24
N MET A 283 -13.15 2.12 -17.47
CA MET A 283 -13.61 0.94 -18.20
C MET A 283 -13.05 -0.33 -17.52
N GLY A 284 -13.66 -0.78 -16.41
CA GLY A 284 -13.24 -2.00 -15.69
C GLY A 284 -14.15 -2.36 -14.51
N GLY A 285 -14.53 -3.63 -14.39
CA GLY A 285 -15.55 -4.17 -13.46
C GLY A 285 -15.27 -4.05 -11.95
N GLY A 286 -14.20 -3.38 -11.52
CA GLY A 286 -13.98 -3.00 -10.12
C GLY A 286 -14.78 -1.76 -9.69
N HIS A 287 -15.44 -1.06 -10.63
CA HIS A 287 -16.34 0.03 -10.30
C HIS A 287 -17.66 -0.45 -9.69
N ASP A 288 -18.23 -1.55 -10.20
CA ASP A 288 -19.57 -2.01 -9.81
C ASP A 288 -19.66 -2.42 -8.33
N GLU A 289 -18.59 -3.03 -7.79
CA GLU A 289 -18.54 -3.47 -6.40
C GLU A 289 -18.46 -2.30 -5.41
N ARG A 290 -17.61 -1.30 -5.71
CA ARG A 290 -17.48 -0.08 -4.91
C ARG A 290 -18.76 0.74 -4.95
N GLU A 291 -19.37 0.88 -6.12
CA GLU A 291 -20.64 1.60 -6.26
C GLU A 291 -21.78 0.90 -5.51
N GLN A 292 -21.88 -0.43 -5.60
CA GLN A 292 -22.89 -1.18 -4.87
C GLN A 292 -22.73 -1.02 -3.35
N THR A 293 -21.49 -1.09 -2.87
CA THR A 293 -21.16 -0.91 -1.45
C THR A 293 -21.47 0.51 -0.98
N LEU A 294 -21.08 1.53 -1.76
CA LEU A 294 -21.37 2.93 -1.48
C LEU A 294 -22.89 3.15 -1.39
N ASN A 295 -23.63 2.71 -2.40
CA ASN A 295 -25.10 2.82 -2.41
C ASN A 295 -25.73 2.12 -1.21
N GLN A 296 -25.18 0.98 -0.78
CA GLN A 296 -25.67 0.29 0.42
C GLN A 296 -25.42 1.12 1.69
N ILE A 297 -24.27 1.79 1.83
CA ILE A 297 -24.02 2.71 2.96
C ILE A 297 -25.06 3.84 2.94
N LEU A 298 -25.31 4.42 1.77
CA LEU A 298 -26.29 5.50 1.62
C LEU A 298 -27.71 5.05 2.00
N VAL A 299 -28.13 3.86 1.57
CA VAL A 299 -29.43 3.28 1.92
C VAL A 299 -29.56 3.03 3.42
N GLU A 300 -28.52 2.49 4.07
CA GLU A 300 -28.53 2.27 5.52
C GLU A 300 -28.56 3.59 6.32
N MET A 301 -27.86 4.63 5.87
CA MET A 301 -27.89 5.95 6.50
C MET A 301 -29.25 6.64 6.33
N ASP A 302 -29.83 6.59 5.13
CA ASP A 302 -31.15 7.15 4.86
C ASP A 302 -32.23 6.39 5.65
N GLY A 303 -32.06 5.08 5.83
CA GLY A 303 -32.97 4.17 6.54
C GLY A 303 -32.91 4.17 8.08
N PHE A 304 -32.20 5.13 8.71
CA PHE A 304 -32.34 5.37 10.15
C PHE A 304 -33.65 6.09 10.44
N ASP A 305 -34.53 5.45 11.23
CA ASP A 305 -35.75 6.04 11.76
C ASP A 305 -35.44 7.05 12.89
N GLN A 306 -36.36 7.98 13.13
CA GLN A 306 -36.26 8.88 14.29
C GLN A 306 -36.39 8.06 15.58
N GLY A 307 -35.27 7.85 16.29
CA GLY A 307 -35.18 7.10 17.55
C GLY A 307 -34.08 6.03 17.58
N GLU A 308 -33.52 5.67 16.42
CA GLU A 308 -32.32 4.83 16.36
C GLU A 308 -31.08 5.72 16.62
N ASN A 309 -30.65 5.82 17.89
CA ASN A 309 -29.52 6.65 18.36
C ASN A 309 -28.14 6.14 17.90
N VAL A 310 -27.95 5.99 16.59
CA VAL A 310 -26.71 5.52 15.96
C VAL A 310 -26.10 6.68 15.18
N ILE A 311 -24.83 6.99 15.46
CA ILE A 311 -24.09 8.05 14.76
C ILE A 311 -22.95 7.42 13.96
N VAL A 312 -22.84 7.80 12.68
CA VAL A 312 -21.76 7.36 11.79
C VAL A 312 -20.66 8.41 11.74
N LEU A 313 -19.50 8.12 12.31
CA LEU A 313 -18.29 8.91 12.14
C LEU A 313 -17.49 8.35 10.96
N ALA A 314 -17.05 9.19 10.04
CA ALA A 314 -16.14 8.78 8.97
C ALA A 314 -14.89 9.64 8.95
N ALA A 315 -13.74 9.08 8.60
CA ALA A 315 -12.50 9.83 8.43
C ALA A 315 -12.00 9.76 6.99
N THR A 316 -11.51 10.90 6.48
CA THR A 316 -10.84 10.98 5.17
C THR A 316 -9.66 11.93 5.23
N ASN A 317 -8.64 11.65 4.43
CA ASN A 317 -7.56 12.60 4.14
C ASN A 317 -7.91 13.50 2.95
N ARG A 318 -8.95 13.15 2.19
CA ARG A 318 -9.29 13.73 0.89
C ARG A 318 -10.80 13.88 0.75
N ALA A 319 -11.33 15.05 1.12
CA ALA A 319 -12.76 15.34 0.97
C ALA A 319 -13.14 15.69 -0.49
N ASP A 320 -12.19 16.15 -1.29
CA ASP A 320 -12.31 16.54 -2.69
C ASP A 320 -12.76 15.38 -3.62
N VAL A 321 -12.25 14.18 -3.34
CA VAL A 321 -12.50 12.98 -4.14
C VAL A 321 -13.80 12.27 -3.78
N LEU A 322 -14.47 12.64 -2.67
CA LEU A 322 -15.67 11.98 -2.21
C LEU A 322 -16.88 12.29 -3.10
N ASP A 323 -17.75 11.30 -3.29
CA ASP A 323 -19.03 11.44 -3.98
C ASP A 323 -19.89 12.49 -3.24
N PRO A 324 -20.35 13.56 -3.92
CA PRO A 324 -21.22 14.57 -3.31
C PRO A 324 -22.50 13.99 -2.69
N ALA A 325 -22.94 12.81 -3.11
CA ALA A 325 -24.07 12.10 -2.52
C ALA A 325 -23.85 11.79 -1.03
N LEU A 326 -22.62 11.49 -0.59
CA LEU A 326 -22.29 11.27 0.82
C LEU A 326 -22.48 12.52 1.67
N LEU A 327 -22.28 13.69 1.07
CA LEU A 327 -22.25 14.98 1.73
C LEU A 327 -23.61 15.69 1.78
N ARG A 328 -24.68 15.02 1.34
CA ARG A 328 -26.05 15.58 1.35
C ARG A 328 -26.63 15.55 2.77
N PRO A 329 -27.52 16.51 3.11
CA PRO A 329 -28.22 16.50 4.40
C PRO A 329 -28.91 15.16 4.68
N GLY A 330 -28.78 14.66 5.91
CA GLY A 330 -29.26 13.32 6.30
C GLY A 330 -28.24 12.19 6.15
N ARG A 331 -27.03 12.48 5.64
CA ARG A 331 -25.90 11.54 5.55
C ARG A 331 -24.73 12.07 6.38
N PHE A 332 -23.63 12.51 5.74
CA PHE A 332 -22.57 13.25 6.40
C PHE A 332 -22.88 14.74 6.34
N ASP A 333 -23.80 15.18 7.19
CA ASP A 333 -24.29 16.56 7.26
C ASP A 333 -23.38 17.47 8.10
N ARG A 334 -22.58 16.90 9.00
CA ARG A 334 -21.53 17.61 9.74
C ARG A 334 -20.14 17.30 9.20
N ARG A 335 -19.30 18.33 9.12
CA ARG A 335 -17.90 18.23 8.72
C ARG A 335 -17.05 18.89 9.80
N VAL A 336 -16.07 18.15 10.29
CA VAL A 336 -15.12 18.64 11.30
C VAL A 336 -13.74 18.56 10.67
N ASN A 337 -13.11 19.72 10.51
CA ASN A 337 -11.76 19.81 9.97
C ASN A 337 -10.75 19.64 11.11
N ILE A 338 -9.77 18.76 10.92
CA ILE A 338 -8.71 18.46 11.88
C ILE A 338 -7.38 18.71 11.18
N GLY A 339 -6.88 19.92 11.36
CA GLY A 339 -5.62 20.39 10.78
C GLY A 339 -4.37 19.78 11.42
N LEU A 340 -3.21 20.22 10.95
CA LEU A 340 -1.96 19.98 11.66
C LEU A 340 -1.95 20.79 12.96
N PRO A 341 -1.31 20.27 14.03
CA PRO A 341 -1.25 20.96 15.32
C PRO A 341 -0.37 22.22 15.26
N ASP A 342 -0.86 23.31 15.86
CA ASP A 342 -0.09 24.52 16.13
C ASP A 342 0.97 24.28 17.20
N ARG A 343 1.96 25.18 17.36
CA ARG A 343 3.03 25.04 18.37
C ARG A 343 2.53 24.64 19.77
N LYS A 344 1.48 25.29 20.27
CA LYS A 344 0.90 24.98 21.60
C LYS A 344 0.31 23.58 21.65
N ASP A 345 -0.36 23.15 20.58
CA ASP A 345 -0.90 21.80 20.45
C ASP A 345 0.23 20.78 20.36
N ARG A 346 1.30 21.07 19.61
CA ARG A 346 2.49 20.20 19.50
C ARG A 346 3.15 20.00 20.86
N GLU A 347 3.33 21.06 21.64
CA GLU A 347 3.87 20.97 23.01
C GLU A 347 2.97 20.09 23.91
N ALA A 348 1.65 20.28 23.84
CA ALA A 348 0.70 19.47 24.61
C ALA A 348 0.72 18.00 24.20
N ILE A 349 0.77 17.70 22.89
CA ILE A 349 0.87 16.34 22.35
C ILE A 349 2.18 15.68 22.79
N LEU A 350 3.31 16.39 22.72
CA LEU A 350 4.61 15.90 23.19
C LEU A 350 4.54 15.58 24.70
N LYS A 351 3.97 16.46 25.52
CA LYS A 351 3.77 16.19 26.97
C LYS A 351 2.99 14.92 27.22
N VAL A 352 1.92 14.65 26.46
CA VAL A 352 1.15 13.40 26.58
C VAL A 352 2.02 12.17 26.25
N HIS A 353 2.79 12.22 25.16
CA HIS A 353 3.61 11.08 24.74
C HIS A 353 4.88 10.86 25.59
N PHE A 354 5.39 11.91 26.23
CA PHE A 354 6.51 11.83 27.17
C PHE A 354 6.09 11.52 28.62
N LYS A 355 4.81 11.69 28.98
CA LYS A 355 4.29 11.51 30.36
C LYS A 355 4.69 10.20 31.04
N ASN A 356 4.69 9.10 30.29
CA ASN A 356 4.98 7.76 30.81
C ASN A 356 6.40 7.27 30.47
N LYS A 357 7.30 8.17 30.06
CA LYS A 357 8.69 7.86 29.72
C LYS A 357 9.64 8.48 30.76
N PRO A 358 10.77 7.83 31.08
CA PRO A 358 11.79 8.43 31.94
C PRO A 358 12.52 9.52 31.14
N VAL A 359 12.19 10.79 31.39
CA VAL A 359 12.77 11.94 30.69
C VAL A 359 13.58 12.79 31.67
N SER A 360 14.77 13.21 31.27
CA SER A 360 15.59 14.11 32.06
C SER A 360 14.95 15.49 32.19
N LYS A 361 15.16 16.17 33.32
CA LYS A 361 14.63 17.52 33.58
C LYS A 361 15.13 18.59 32.60
N ASN A 362 16.25 18.32 31.93
CA ASN A 362 16.87 19.24 30.97
C ASN A 362 16.25 19.17 29.57
N VAL A 363 15.23 18.33 29.36
CA VAL A 363 14.56 18.22 28.07
C VAL A 363 13.58 19.37 27.87
N ASP A 364 13.80 20.15 26.82
CA ASP A 364 12.95 21.28 26.44
C ASP A 364 11.99 20.86 25.32
N LEU A 365 10.75 20.55 25.73
CA LEU A 365 9.67 20.17 24.80
C LEU A 365 9.08 21.37 24.04
N ASP A 366 9.20 22.59 24.54
CA ASP A 366 8.74 23.79 23.81
C ASP A 366 9.69 24.11 22.66
N SER A 367 11.00 24.02 22.90
CA SER A 367 12.01 24.12 21.82
C SER A 367 11.78 23.05 20.75
N LEU A 368 11.49 21.81 21.15
CA LEU A 368 11.14 20.75 20.19
C LEU A 368 9.85 21.06 19.43
N ALA A 369 8.81 21.56 20.11
CA ALA A 369 7.54 21.93 19.48
C ALA A 369 7.72 23.06 18.44
N ALA A 370 8.60 24.02 18.70
CA ALA A 370 8.95 25.06 17.75
C ALA A 370 9.66 24.48 16.51
N LYS A 371 10.62 23.57 16.71
CA LYS A 371 11.35 22.92 15.60
C LYS A 371 10.49 21.97 14.78
N ALA A 372 9.51 21.31 15.41
CA ALA A 372 8.62 20.34 14.77
C ALA A 372 7.44 20.99 14.01
N ALA A 373 7.62 22.21 13.49
CA ALA A 373 6.62 22.87 12.66
C ALA A 373 6.21 21.98 11.47
N GLY A 374 4.90 21.90 11.20
CA GLY A 374 4.33 21.02 10.17
C GLY A 374 4.26 19.53 10.52
N SER A 375 4.74 19.10 11.70
CA SER A 375 4.63 17.70 12.13
C SER A 375 3.19 17.35 12.55
N SER A 376 2.70 16.17 12.16
CA SER A 376 1.42 15.65 12.63
C SER A 376 1.52 15.10 14.06
N GLY A 377 0.38 14.87 14.72
CA GLY A 377 0.38 14.24 16.05
C GLY A 377 1.04 12.85 16.06
N ALA A 378 0.89 12.09 14.96
CA ALA A 378 1.57 10.81 14.78
C ALA A 378 3.09 10.95 14.64
N ASP A 379 3.57 12.00 13.97
CA ASP A 379 5.01 12.28 13.87
C ASP A 379 5.60 12.64 15.24
N LEU A 380 4.89 13.44 16.03
CA LEU A 380 5.30 13.77 17.41
C LEU A 380 5.32 12.53 18.31
N ALA A 381 4.33 11.65 18.18
CA ALA A 381 4.32 10.36 18.87
C ALA A 381 5.51 9.49 18.47
N ASN A 382 5.87 9.51 17.18
CA ASN A 382 7.01 8.78 16.65
C ASN A 382 8.34 9.36 17.16
N ILE A 383 8.51 10.68 17.20
CA ILE A 383 9.68 11.35 17.79
C ILE A 383 9.86 10.94 19.26
N ALA A 384 8.78 10.97 20.05
CA ALA A 384 8.84 10.55 21.45
C ALA A 384 9.19 9.06 21.61
N ASN A 385 8.76 8.20 20.68
CA ASN A 385 9.12 6.79 20.67
C ASN A 385 10.58 6.56 20.26
N GLU A 386 11.04 7.18 19.18
CA GLU A 386 12.43 7.11 18.72
C GLU A 386 13.41 7.65 19.76
N SER A 387 13.04 8.71 20.49
CA SER A 387 13.84 9.24 21.61
C SER A 387 14.12 8.17 22.66
N ALA A 388 13.11 7.35 22.98
CA ALA A 388 13.25 6.25 23.93
C ALA A 388 14.11 5.10 23.37
N ILE A 389 13.96 4.79 22.08
CA ILE A 389 14.75 3.75 21.40
C ILE A 389 16.23 4.14 21.35
N ILE A 390 16.53 5.41 21.02
CA ILE A 390 17.89 5.93 20.96
C ILE A 390 18.53 5.93 22.36
N ALA A 391 17.82 6.44 23.37
CA ALA A 391 18.27 6.40 24.77
C ALA A 391 18.59 4.95 25.21
N ALA A 392 17.70 4.00 24.92
CA ALA A 392 17.92 2.59 25.25
C ALA A 392 19.11 1.98 24.49
N ARG A 393 19.28 2.31 23.21
CA ARG A 393 20.42 1.86 22.38
C ARG A 393 21.76 2.39 22.91
N ASN A 394 21.76 3.62 23.43
CA ASN A 394 22.94 4.26 24.01
C ASN A 394 23.18 3.84 25.48
N GLY A 395 22.31 3.00 26.05
CA GLY A 395 22.41 2.54 27.44
C GLY A 395 22.03 3.60 28.48
N HIS A 396 21.32 4.66 28.07
CA HIS A 396 20.82 5.69 28.98
C HIS A 396 19.62 5.15 29.80
N THR A 397 19.56 5.52 31.07
CA THR A 397 18.43 5.20 31.96
C THR A 397 17.27 6.19 31.83
N GLU A 398 17.57 7.41 31.39
CA GLU A 398 16.62 8.50 31.12
C GLU A 398 16.87 9.09 29.72
N ILE A 399 15.82 9.58 29.08
CA ILE A 399 15.89 10.24 27.78
C ILE A 399 16.50 11.63 27.99
N SER A 400 17.62 11.90 27.32
CA SER A 400 18.30 13.19 27.33
C SER A 400 17.87 14.11 26.19
N GLN A 401 18.20 15.40 26.27
CA GLN A 401 17.95 16.36 25.18
C GLN A 401 18.65 15.94 23.88
N HIS A 402 19.82 15.31 23.98
CA HIS A 402 20.55 14.79 22.83
C HIS A 402 19.76 13.67 22.14
N ASP A 403 19.21 12.71 22.90
CA ASP A 403 18.41 11.61 22.34
C ASP A 403 17.15 12.12 21.64
N VAL A 404 16.52 13.16 22.19
CA VAL A 404 15.36 13.83 21.58
C VAL A 404 15.73 14.55 20.28
N THR A 405 16.85 15.25 20.26
CA THR A 405 17.33 15.95 19.07
C THR A 405 17.69 14.96 17.95
N GLU A 406 18.38 13.87 18.28
CA GLU A 406 18.70 12.79 17.33
C GLU A 406 17.43 12.12 16.81
N ALA A 407 16.44 11.88 17.67
CA ALA A 407 15.15 11.31 17.27
C ALA A 407 14.39 12.21 16.28
N PHE A 408 14.33 13.50 16.57
CA PHE A 408 13.70 14.48 15.68
C PHE A 408 14.36 14.49 14.30
N GLU A 409 15.69 14.56 14.24
CA GLU A 409 16.45 14.49 12.98
C GLU A 409 16.17 13.20 12.21
N ARG A 410 16.14 12.08 12.92
CA ARG A 410 15.91 10.76 12.32
C ARG A 410 14.51 10.64 11.74
N VAL A 411 13.50 11.21 12.39
CA VAL A 411 12.12 11.22 11.88
C VAL A 411 11.97 12.19 10.70
N ALA A 412 12.60 13.37 10.78
CA ALA A 412 12.46 14.39 9.75
C ALA A 412 13.22 14.07 8.44
N ILE A 413 14.44 13.56 8.53
CA ILE A 413 15.36 13.41 7.37
C ILE A 413 15.70 11.93 7.11
N GLY A 414 15.53 11.07 8.11
CA GLY A 414 15.90 9.66 8.05
C GLY A 414 17.21 9.35 8.79
N PRO A 415 17.55 8.05 8.91
CA PRO A 415 18.74 7.63 9.66
C PRO A 415 20.05 7.99 8.93
N GLU A 416 21.08 8.21 9.73
CA GLU A 416 22.46 8.40 9.27
C GLU A 416 23.00 7.15 8.58
N ARG A 417 23.69 7.35 7.44
CA ARG A 417 24.30 6.26 6.67
C ARG A 417 25.80 6.15 6.94
N LYS A 418 26.15 5.63 8.11
CA LYS A 418 27.54 5.42 8.53
C LYS A 418 28.35 4.49 7.62
N SER A 419 27.70 3.67 6.79
CA SER A 419 28.37 2.74 5.87
C SER A 419 28.78 3.33 4.52
N LYS A 420 28.29 4.52 4.16
CA LYS A 420 28.63 5.16 2.87
C LYS A 420 29.92 5.96 3.05
N VAL A 421 31.04 5.38 2.67
CA VAL A 421 32.34 6.08 2.64
C VAL A 421 32.36 7.00 1.42
N MET A 422 32.37 8.31 1.64
CA MET A 422 32.53 9.32 0.59
C MET A 422 34.01 9.55 0.31
N SER A 423 34.37 9.80 -0.95
CA SER A 423 35.72 10.25 -1.27
C SER A 423 35.94 11.68 -0.75
N GLU A 424 37.19 12.09 -0.53
CA GLU A 424 37.50 13.47 -0.10
C GLU A 424 37.00 14.52 -1.10
N ALA A 425 37.03 14.21 -2.40
CA ALA A 425 36.49 15.09 -3.44
C ALA A 425 34.95 15.21 -3.36
N ASP A 426 34.25 14.10 -3.08
CA ASP A 426 32.80 14.12 -2.89
C ASP A 426 32.44 14.87 -1.60
N LYS A 427 33.16 14.65 -0.50
CA LYS A 427 32.97 15.38 0.75
C LYS A 427 33.15 16.89 0.54
N ALA A 428 34.20 17.31 -0.17
CA ALA A 428 34.43 18.71 -0.48
C ALA A 428 33.32 19.29 -1.35
N THR A 429 32.84 18.55 -2.35
CA THR A 429 31.75 18.99 -3.22
C THR A 429 30.45 19.15 -2.44
N THR A 430 30.11 18.18 -1.60
CA THR A 430 28.95 18.28 -0.69
C THR A 430 29.11 19.43 0.30
N ALA A 431 30.30 19.66 0.86
CA ALA A 431 30.53 20.80 1.75
C ALA A 431 30.30 22.15 1.05
N TYR A 432 30.76 22.32 -0.19
CA TYR A 432 30.44 23.52 -0.98
C TYR A 432 28.95 23.64 -1.28
N HIS A 433 28.29 22.53 -1.60
CA HIS A 433 26.86 22.49 -1.88
C HIS A 433 26.03 22.94 -0.67
N GLU A 434 26.25 22.34 0.50
CA GLU A 434 25.54 22.69 1.73
C GLU A 434 25.89 24.11 2.21
N ALA A 435 27.17 24.49 2.13
CA ALA A 435 27.58 25.87 2.43
C ALA A 435 26.90 26.88 1.50
N GLY A 436 26.63 26.50 0.24
CA GLY A 436 25.90 27.32 -0.72
C GLY A 436 24.46 27.61 -0.28
N HIS A 437 23.72 26.59 0.14
CA HIS A 437 22.38 26.79 0.71
C HIS A 437 22.42 27.66 1.96
N ALA A 438 23.31 27.36 2.90
CA ALA A 438 23.42 28.08 4.17
C ALA A 438 23.77 29.56 3.95
N LEU A 439 24.74 29.85 3.07
CA LEU A 439 25.17 31.21 2.77
C LEU A 439 24.06 32.02 2.10
N VAL A 440 23.40 31.47 1.08
CA VAL A 440 22.32 32.19 0.39
C VAL A 440 21.14 32.42 1.33
N GLY A 441 20.74 31.41 2.10
CA GLY A 441 19.66 31.56 3.09
C GLY A 441 19.99 32.54 4.21
N HIS A 442 21.24 32.61 4.66
CA HIS A 442 21.65 33.56 5.71
C HIS A 442 21.69 35.02 5.22
N VAL A 443 22.07 35.25 3.96
CA VAL A 443 22.23 36.60 3.40
C VAL A 443 20.91 37.20 2.93
N LEU A 444 19.96 36.36 2.50
CA LEU A 444 18.66 36.82 2.03
C LEU A 444 17.73 37.13 3.22
N PRO A 445 17.12 38.34 3.26
CA PRO A 445 16.44 38.83 4.46
C PRO A 445 15.14 38.10 4.79
N ASP A 446 14.44 37.61 3.76
CA ASP A 446 13.13 36.98 3.89
C ASP A 446 13.21 35.45 3.90
N SER A 447 14.43 34.89 4.01
CA SER A 447 14.66 33.46 4.16
C SER A 447 14.57 33.02 5.63
N ASP A 448 14.21 31.76 5.85
CA ASP A 448 14.23 31.17 7.19
C ASP A 448 15.67 31.02 7.69
N PRO A 449 15.93 31.14 9.01
CA PRO A 449 17.27 31.03 9.56
C PRO A 449 17.83 29.60 9.45
N VAL A 450 19.14 29.50 9.25
CA VAL A 450 19.85 28.21 9.26
C VAL A 450 19.86 27.64 10.67
N HIS A 451 19.34 26.44 10.83
CA HIS A 451 19.39 25.70 12.09
C HIS A 451 20.63 24.83 12.21
N LYS A 452 20.99 24.13 11.12
CA LYS A 452 22.06 23.14 11.12
C LYS A 452 22.54 22.85 9.71
N VAL A 453 23.83 22.61 9.54
CA VAL A 453 24.44 22.21 8.26
C VAL A 453 25.25 20.95 8.49
N THR A 454 25.00 19.90 7.72
CA THR A 454 25.73 18.63 7.84
C THR A 454 26.08 18.05 6.47
N ILE A 455 27.30 17.52 6.36
CA ILE A 455 27.76 16.75 5.19
C ILE A 455 27.69 15.24 5.46
N ILE A 456 27.06 14.82 6.56
CA ILE A 456 26.84 13.42 6.89
C ILE A 456 25.63 12.93 6.07
N PRO A 457 25.78 11.86 5.26
CA PRO A 457 24.68 11.35 4.45
C PRO A 457 23.51 10.85 5.32
N ARG A 458 22.31 11.38 5.08
CA ARG A 458 21.07 10.96 5.74
C ARG A 458 20.03 10.56 4.70
N GLY A 459 19.38 9.41 4.91
CA GLY A 459 18.40 8.89 3.96
C GLY A 459 18.93 8.81 2.51
N GLY A 460 18.33 9.58 1.61
CA GLY A 460 18.70 9.67 0.19
C GLY A 460 19.74 10.74 -0.17
N THR A 461 20.08 11.65 0.74
CA THR A 461 20.91 12.84 0.43
C THR A 461 22.38 12.67 0.83
N GLY A 462 23.27 13.48 0.24
CA GLY A 462 24.70 13.51 0.54
C GLY A 462 25.05 14.39 1.75
N GLY A 463 24.31 15.47 1.93
CA GLY A 463 24.31 16.37 3.08
C GLY A 463 22.91 16.98 3.24
N VAL A 464 22.71 17.81 4.27
CA VAL A 464 21.49 18.59 4.47
C VAL A 464 21.79 19.91 5.17
N THR A 465 21.20 20.98 4.65
CA THR A 465 21.10 22.29 5.30
C THR A 465 19.68 22.49 5.79
N TRP A 466 19.50 22.53 7.10
CA TRP A 466 18.20 22.65 7.73
C TRP A 466 17.87 24.09 8.05
N PHE A 467 16.69 24.54 7.62
CA PHE A 467 16.12 25.84 7.92
C PHE A 467 14.85 25.63 8.75
N ILE A 468 14.68 26.41 9.82
CA ILE A 468 13.52 26.32 10.71
C ILE A 468 12.89 27.71 10.80
N PRO A 469 11.61 27.87 10.39
CA PRO A 469 10.90 29.12 10.57
C PRO A 469 10.81 29.49 12.05
N PRO A 470 10.94 30.78 12.41
CA PRO A 470 10.82 31.23 13.80
C PRO A 470 9.38 31.12 14.34
N GLU A 471 8.39 31.13 13.45
CA GLU A 471 6.96 31.10 13.78
C GLU A 471 6.16 30.35 12.70
N ASP A 472 5.00 29.80 13.10
CA ASP A 472 4.04 29.19 12.18
C ASP A 472 3.34 30.33 11.40
N ARG A 473 3.71 30.52 10.12
CA ARG A 473 3.16 31.59 9.27
C ARG A 473 1.93 31.11 8.52
N MET A 474 0.88 31.94 8.51
CA MET A 474 -0.34 31.69 7.73
C MET A 474 -0.21 32.13 6.26
N TYR A 475 0.56 33.20 6.01
CA TYR A 475 0.69 33.80 4.69
C TYR A 475 2.17 33.94 4.32
N VAL A 476 2.49 33.71 3.04
CA VAL A 476 3.83 33.85 2.47
C VAL A 476 3.79 34.83 1.32
N SER A 477 4.65 35.85 1.35
CA SER A 477 4.73 36.88 0.32
C SER A 477 5.48 36.38 -0.92
N LEU A 478 5.27 37.06 -2.06
CA LEU A 478 6.03 36.79 -3.29
C LEU A 478 7.55 36.87 -3.05
N VAL A 479 7.99 37.87 -2.28
CA VAL A 479 9.42 38.09 -1.98
C VAL A 479 9.99 36.92 -1.19
N GLN A 480 9.26 36.46 -0.16
CA GLN A 480 9.64 35.28 0.62
C GLN A 480 9.76 34.02 -0.26
N PHE A 481 8.79 33.78 -1.15
CA PHE A 481 8.88 32.66 -2.10
C PHE A 481 10.11 32.74 -3.00
N LYS A 482 10.43 33.94 -3.51
CA LYS A 482 11.62 34.14 -4.34
C LYS A 482 12.92 33.95 -3.56
N ASP A 483 12.96 34.29 -2.27
CA ASP A 483 14.11 34.04 -1.40
C ASP A 483 14.27 32.55 -1.08
N VAL A 484 13.16 31.83 -0.85
CA VAL A 484 13.15 30.37 -0.70
C VAL A 484 13.63 29.68 -1.98
N LEU A 485 13.21 30.16 -3.16
CA LEU A 485 13.71 29.65 -4.45
C LEU A 485 15.21 29.90 -4.63
N ALA A 486 15.69 31.11 -4.35
CA ALA A 486 17.11 31.45 -4.45
C ALA A 486 17.96 30.60 -3.50
N ARG A 487 17.49 30.40 -2.26
CA ARG A 487 18.08 29.46 -1.29
C ARG A 487 18.12 28.03 -1.83
N GLY A 488 17.02 27.54 -2.42
CA GLY A 488 16.95 26.21 -3.04
C GLY A 488 17.94 26.04 -4.20
N MET A 489 18.25 27.11 -4.94
CA MET A 489 19.28 27.08 -5.99
C MET A 489 20.72 27.21 -5.46
N GLY A 490 20.90 27.54 -4.17
CA GLY A 490 22.20 27.86 -3.57
C GLY A 490 23.26 26.78 -3.76
N GLY A 491 22.94 25.51 -3.48
CA GLY A 491 23.90 24.40 -3.60
C GLY A 491 24.38 24.17 -5.04
N ARG A 492 23.45 24.11 -6.00
CA ARG A 492 23.78 24.00 -7.43
C ARG A 492 24.69 25.13 -7.91
N ILE A 493 24.39 26.37 -7.49
CA ILE A 493 25.13 27.54 -7.93
C ILE A 493 26.50 27.64 -7.24
N ALA A 494 26.63 27.17 -6.00
CA ALA A 494 27.92 27.05 -5.34
C ALA A 494 28.84 26.08 -6.10
N GLU A 495 28.33 24.91 -6.50
CA GLU A 495 29.05 24.00 -7.39
C GLU A 495 29.46 24.66 -8.70
N GLU A 496 28.53 25.35 -9.38
CA GLU A 496 28.81 26.03 -10.66
C GLU A 496 29.93 27.07 -10.52
N VAL A 497 29.90 27.87 -9.46
CA VAL A 497 30.88 28.95 -9.23
C VAL A 497 32.27 28.40 -8.92
N ILE A 498 32.36 27.32 -8.14
CA ILE A 498 33.64 26.75 -7.68
C ILE A 498 34.22 25.73 -8.67
N LEU A 499 33.40 24.81 -9.18
CA LEU A 499 33.83 23.72 -10.06
C LEU A 499 33.77 24.09 -11.54
N GLY A 500 33.03 25.14 -11.88
CA GLY A 500 32.76 25.56 -13.26
C GLY A 500 31.51 24.88 -13.84
N LYS A 501 30.99 25.46 -14.94
CA LYS A 501 29.72 25.07 -15.55
C LYS A 501 29.67 23.62 -16.03
N ASP A 502 30.81 23.10 -16.50
CA ASP A 502 30.89 21.74 -17.07
C ASP A 502 31.10 20.65 -16.01
N ARG A 503 31.26 21.03 -14.73
CA ARG A 503 31.54 20.11 -13.61
C ARG A 503 30.47 20.10 -12.53
N ILE A 504 29.27 20.57 -12.87
CA ILE A 504 28.09 20.45 -12.01
C ILE A 504 27.74 18.97 -11.78
N THR A 505 27.29 18.62 -10.58
CA THR A 505 27.06 17.22 -10.21
C THR A 505 25.60 16.77 -10.34
N THR A 506 25.30 15.49 -10.13
CA THR A 506 23.92 15.01 -9.99
C THR A 506 23.33 15.24 -8.59
N GLY A 507 24.10 15.77 -7.65
CA GLY A 507 23.71 15.97 -6.25
C GLY A 507 22.51 16.90 -6.08
N ALA A 508 22.43 17.97 -6.88
CA ALA A 508 21.34 18.95 -6.80
C ALA A 508 20.02 18.52 -7.46
N GLY A 509 19.86 17.25 -7.82
CA GLY A 509 18.65 16.77 -8.53
C GLY A 509 17.36 17.01 -7.74
N SER A 510 17.39 16.75 -6.42
CA SER A 510 16.24 16.98 -5.55
C SER A 510 15.93 18.48 -5.39
N ASP A 511 16.96 19.32 -5.28
CA ASP A 511 16.77 20.77 -5.11
C ASP A 511 16.17 21.41 -6.35
N LEU A 512 16.62 20.97 -7.54
CA LEU A 512 16.07 21.42 -8.81
C LEU A 512 14.61 20.98 -8.98
N GLN A 513 14.26 19.77 -8.56
CA GLN A 513 12.88 19.30 -8.57
C GLN A 513 12.00 20.15 -7.64
N ASN A 514 12.44 20.31 -6.38
CA ASN A 514 11.71 21.11 -5.38
C ASN A 514 11.56 22.57 -5.82
N ALA A 515 12.61 23.17 -6.39
CA ALA A 515 12.57 24.53 -6.92
C ALA A 515 11.60 24.65 -8.10
N ALA A 516 11.60 23.68 -9.02
CA ALA A 516 10.67 23.66 -10.15
C ALA A 516 9.21 23.49 -9.70
N GLU A 517 8.95 22.61 -8.74
CA GLU A 517 7.62 22.42 -8.15
C GLU A 517 7.12 23.69 -7.45
N LEU A 518 7.99 24.34 -6.65
CA LEU A 518 7.66 25.60 -5.98
C LEU A 518 7.41 26.73 -6.97
N ALA A 519 8.28 26.90 -7.97
CA ALA A 519 8.09 27.92 -9.00
C ALA A 519 6.79 27.68 -9.78
N ARG A 520 6.45 26.42 -10.06
CA ARG A 520 5.18 26.08 -10.71
C ARG A 520 3.99 26.37 -9.82
N ASP A 521 4.05 26.08 -8.52
CA ASP A 521 2.99 26.40 -7.55
C ASP A 521 2.75 27.91 -7.47
N MET A 522 3.82 28.71 -7.42
CA MET A 522 3.74 30.18 -7.45
C MET A 522 2.92 30.69 -8.65
N ILE A 523 3.14 30.12 -9.84
CA ILE A 523 2.43 30.56 -11.05
C ILE A 523 1.00 29.99 -11.11
N VAL A 524 0.85 28.68 -10.88
CA VAL A 524 -0.39 27.95 -11.15
C VAL A 524 -1.42 28.14 -10.04
N ASN A 525 -1.00 28.03 -8.78
CA ASN A 525 -1.89 28.00 -7.63
C ASN A 525 -1.94 29.33 -6.87
N GLN A 526 -0.85 30.11 -6.89
CA GLN A 526 -0.75 31.36 -6.13
C GLN A 526 -0.95 32.63 -6.97
N GLY A 527 -1.05 32.51 -8.31
CA GLY A 527 -1.20 33.67 -9.21
C GLY A 527 -0.06 34.68 -9.14
N MET A 528 1.15 34.23 -8.80
CA MET A 528 2.31 35.08 -8.55
C MET A 528 3.15 35.38 -9.81
N GLY A 529 2.65 35.00 -10.98
CA GLY A 529 3.27 35.28 -12.28
C GLY A 529 3.34 36.75 -12.65
N THR A 530 4.12 37.08 -13.68
CA THR A 530 4.17 38.44 -14.26
C THR A 530 3.15 38.60 -15.36
N LYS A 531 3.06 37.63 -16.27
CA LYS A 531 2.09 37.54 -17.36
C LYS A 531 0.76 36.97 -16.88
N LEU A 532 0.80 36.01 -15.97
CA LEU A 532 -0.39 35.34 -15.41
C LEU A 532 -0.70 35.81 -13.99
N ARG A 533 -0.46 37.09 -13.71
CA ARG A 533 -0.68 37.69 -12.40
C ARG A 533 -2.15 37.57 -11.98
N ASP A 534 -2.38 37.24 -10.72
CA ASP A 534 -3.69 37.12 -10.06
C ASP A 534 -4.64 36.10 -10.73
N GLN A 535 -4.11 35.20 -11.56
CA GLN A 535 -4.84 34.11 -12.19
C GLN A 535 -4.43 32.78 -11.56
N VAL A 536 -5.41 31.94 -11.25
CA VAL A 536 -5.19 30.61 -10.69
C VAL A 536 -5.76 29.56 -11.65
N PHE A 537 -4.95 28.55 -11.93
CA PHE A 537 -5.33 27.43 -12.77
C PHE A 537 -5.46 26.21 -11.88
N LYS A 538 -6.67 25.63 -11.82
CA LYS A 538 -6.90 24.47 -10.98
C LYS A 538 -6.03 23.29 -11.45
N SER A 539 -5.03 22.89 -10.66
CA SER A 539 -4.37 21.61 -10.83
C SER A 539 -5.15 20.55 -10.05
N ASP A 540 -5.62 19.50 -10.71
CA ASP A 540 -6.23 18.37 -10.00
C ASP A 540 -5.12 17.58 -9.26
N ASP A 541 -5.20 17.54 -7.92
CA ASP A 541 -4.37 16.73 -7.03
C ASP A 541 -4.75 15.23 -7.07
N GLY A 542 -5.19 14.75 -8.23
CA GLY A 542 -5.49 13.35 -8.48
C GLY A 542 -4.23 12.47 -8.48
N MET A 543 -4.42 11.15 -8.43
CA MET A 543 -3.31 10.20 -8.61
C MET A 543 -2.68 10.35 -10.00
N MET A 544 -1.47 9.81 -10.23
CA MET A 544 -0.77 9.84 -11.53
C MET A 544 -1.67 9.53 -12.75
N MET A 545 -2.58 8.55 -12.63
CA MET A 545 -3.54 8.21 -13.68
C MET A 545 -4.60 9.30 -13.92
N GLU A 546 -5.08 9.94 -12.86
CA GLU A 546 -6.07 11.02 -12.92
C GLU A 546 -5.44 12.32 -13.45
N ARG A 547 -4.17 12.59 -13.09
CA ARG A 547 -3.36 13.67 -13.70
C ARG A 547 -3.06 13.45 -15.19
N MET A 548 -2.95 12.19 -15.62
CA MET A 548 -2.76 11.83 -17.04
C MET A 548 -4.05 11.90 -17.87
N MET A 549 -5.21 11.69 -17.24
CA MET A 549 -6.53 11.69 -17.91
C MET A 549 -7.29 13.01 -17.75
N SER A 550 -6.91 13.87 -16.81
CA SER A 550 -7.42 15.22 -16.69
C SER A 550 -6.86 16.07 -17.82
N ASP A 551 -7.74 16.57 -18.69
CA ASP A 551 -7.36 17.65 -19.59
C ASP A 551 -6.91 18.86 -18.76
N ARG A 552 -5.83 19.50 -19.20
CA ARG A 552 -5.40 20.77 -18.61
C ARG A 552 -6.55 21.75 -18.80
N GLN A 553 -7.00 22.42 -17.74
CA GLN A 553 -8.11 23.40 -17.82
C GLN A 553 -7.70 24.72 -18.47
N TYR A 554 -6.61 24.73 -19.23
CA TYR A 554 -6.03 25.88 -19.90
C TYR A 554 -5.41 25.46 -21.23
N SER A 555 -5.35 26.40 -22.18
CA SER A 555 -4.86 26.16 -23.54
C SER A 555 -3.37 25.83 -23.57
N ASP A 556 -2.89 25.20 -24.65
CA ASP A 556 -1.46 24.97 -24.88
C ASP A 556 -0.64 26.28 -24.90
N GLN A 557 -1.25 27.37 -25.35
CA GLN A 557 -0.62 28.69 -25.29
C GLN A 557 -0.40 29.14 -23.84
N THR A 558 -1.38 28.92 -22.96
CA THR A 558 -1.26 29.22 -21.53
C THR A 558 -0.23 28.30 -20.87
N ALA A 559 -0.22 27.02 -21.24
CA ALA A 559 0.78 26.06 -20.77
C ALA A 559 2.20 26.52 -21.10
N LYS A 560 2.42 26.98 -22.34
CA LYS A 560 3.70 27.55 -22.77
C LYS A 560 4.09 28.79 -21.95
N ILE A 561 3.13 29.68 -21.69
CA ILE A 561 3.39 30.88 -20.85
C ILE A 561 3.77 30.47 -19.44
N ILE A 562 3.10 29.48 -18.84
CA ILE A 562 3.44 28.94 -17.52
C ILE A 562 4.89 28.44 -17.52
N ASP A 563 5.26 27.63 -18.51
CA ASP A 563 6.61 27.07 -18.60
C ASP A 563 7.67 28.19 -18.75
N GLU A 564 7.40 29.22 -19.56
CA GLU A 564 8.26 30.41 -19.71
C GLU A 564 8.41 31.19 -18.39
N GLU A 565 7.33 31.36 -17.61
CA GLU A 565 7.39 32.07 -16.32
C GLU A 565 8.13 31.26 -15.25
N VAL A 566 7.94 29.93 -15.24
CA VAL A 566 8.68 29.03 -14.35
C VAL A 566 10.18 29.08 -14.66
N GLU A 567 10.56 28.99 -15.94
CA GLU A 567 11.96 29.15 -16.36
C GLU A 567 12.52 30.51 -15.92
N GLY A 568 11.73 31.58 -16.09
CA GLY A 568 12.07 32.93 -15.65
C GLY A 568 12.37 33.02 -14.15
N LEU A 569 11.48 32.45 -13.30
CA LEU A 569 11.65 32.42 -11.85
C LEU A 569 12.91 31.63 -11.42
N ILE A 570 13.14 30.46 -12.02
CA ILE A 570 14.32 29.63 -11.72
C ILE A 570 15.60 30.36 -12.12
N LYS A 571 15.61 31.03 -13.27
CA LYS A 571 16.75 31.81 -13.74
C LYS A 571 17.02 33.01 -12.84
N GLU A 572 15.97 33.75 -12.45
CA GLU A 572 16.08 34.85 -11.48
C GLU A 572 16.69 34.35 -10.16
N ALA A 573 16.17 33.25 -9.62
CA ALA A 573 16.66 32.63 -8.39
C ALA A 573 18.14 32.21 -8.51
N ALA A 574 18.53 31.59 -9.63
CA ALA A 574 19.91 31.20 -9.91
C ALA A 574 20.85 32.41 -9.99
N ASP A 575 20.43 33.49 -10.66
CA ASP A 575 21.23 34.71 -10.82
C ASP A 575 21.41 35.42 -9.47
N ARG A 576 20.36 35.48 -8.65
CA ARG A 576 20.42 36.02 -7.27
C ARG A 576 21.37 35.20 -6.40
N ALA A 577 21.23 33.88 -6.38
CA ALA A 577 22.13 32.99 -5.66
C ALA A 577 23.59 33.18 -6.12
N ARG A 578 23.82 33.31 -7.44
CA ARG A 578 25.16 33.50 -8.01
C ARG A 578 25.78 34.82 -7.57
N ALA A 579 25.00 35.90 -7.53
CA ALA A 579 25.46 37.19 -7.05
C ALA A 579 25.86 37.12 -5.57
N VAL A 580 25.03 36.52 -4.72
CA VAL A 580 25.29 36.35 -3.28
C VAL A 580 26.56 35.51 -3.05
N ILE A 581 26.69 34.37 -3.73
CA ILE A 581 27.84 33.48 -3.56
C ILE A 581 29.14 34.16 -4.00
N LYS A 582 29.14 34.83 -5.17
CA LYS A 582 30.33 35.54 -5.66
C LYS A 582 30.78 36.68 -4.76
N ALA A 583 29.83 37.40 -4.14
CA ALA A 583 30.13 38.50 -3.23
C ALA A 583 30.74 38.01 -1.89
N ASN A 584 30.55 36.73 -1.54
CA ASN A 584 30.87 36.17 -0.24
C ASN A 584 31.73 34.90 -0.31
N LEU A 585 32.58 34.75 -1.34
CA LEU A 585 33.42 33.57 -1.54
C LEU A 585 34.28 33.21 -0.32
N SER A 586 34.86 34.20 0.37
CA SER A 586 35.66 33.95 1.57
C SER A 586 34.86 33.32 2.71
N LYS A 587 33.57 33.69 2.84
CA LYS A 587 32.66 33.13 3.84
C LYS A 587 32.21 31.72 3.45
N LEU A 588 31.99 31.49 2.16
CA LEU A 588 31.71 30.15 1.62
C LEU A 588 32.87 29.19 1.92
N GLU A 589 34.11 29.58 1.65
CA GLU A 589 35.28 28.74 1.93
C GLU A 589 35.44 28.47 3.42
N ALA A 590 35.28 29.49 4.28
CA ALA A 590 35.35 29.33 5.73
C ALA A 590 34.32 28.33 6.26
N LEU A 591 33.07 28.39 5.78
CA LEU A 591 32.03 27.44 6.17
C LEU A 591 32.31 26.03 5.64
N LYS A 592 32.78 25.91 4.40
CA LYS A 592 33.17 24.62 3.81
C LYS A 592 34.33 23.97 4.56
N ASP A 593 35.36 24.73 4.95
CA ASP A 593 36.49 24.20 5.71
C ASP A 593 36.05 23.71 7.07
N ARG A 594 35.14 24.46 7.72
CA ARG A 594 34.57 24.03 8.99
C ARG A 594 33.73 22.76 8.88
N LEU A 595 32.96 22.63 7.80
CA LEU A 595 32.19 21.42 7.51
C LEU A 595 33.10 20.21 7.25
N LEU A 596 34.25 20.37 6.60
CA LEU A 596 35.20 19.27 6.44
C LEU A 596 35.86 18.84 7.76
N GLU A 597 36.06 19.78 8.69
CA GLU A 597 36.66 19.48 10.00
C GLU A 597 35.68 18.78 10.96
N LYS A 598 34.44 19.27 11.06
CA LYS A 598 33.45 18.80 12.04
C LYS A 598 32.37 17.89 11.47
N GLU A 599 32.23 17.81 10.15
CA GLU A 599 31.13 17.18 9.40
C GLU A 599 29.73 17.77 9.65
N THR A 600 29.55 18.50 10.74
CA THR A 600 28.29 19.13 11.16
C THR A 600 28.56 20.44 11.89
N VAL A 601 27.79 21.48 11.57
CA VAL A 601 27.88 22.83 12.15
C VAL A 601 26.48 23.30 12.55
N ASP A 602 26.32 23.73 13.80
CA ASP A 602 25.04 24.19 14.35
C ASP A 602 24.80 25.69 14.08
N SER A 603 23.56 26.15 14.28
CA SER A 603 23.11 27.52 13.93
C SER A 603 23.99 28.65 14.45
N GLU A 604 24.44 28.56 15.70
CA GLU A 604 25.25 29.61 16.34
C GLU A 604 26.60 29.75 15.62
N GLU A 605 27.26 28.63 15.36
CA GLU A 605 28.56 28.59 14.68
C GLU A 605 28.43 29.00 13.21
N VAL A 606 27.34 28.63 12.53
CA VAL A 606 27.04 29.13 11.18
C VAL A 606 26.90 30.65 11.18
N ALA A 607 26.14 31.20 12.13
CA ALA A 607 25.93 32.65 12.23
C ALA A 607 27.23 33.40 12.51
N GLU A 608 28.11 32.85 13.35
CA GLU A 608 29.45 33.42 13.61
C GLU A 608 30.34 33.42 12.36
N ILE A 609 30.39 32.30 11.63
CA ILE A 609 31.21 32.19 10.42
C ILE A 609 30.71 33.16 9.35
N LEU A 610 29.38 33.21 9.16
CA LEU A 610 28.74 34.04 8.14
C LEU A 610 28.53 35.50 8.57
N ALA A 611 28.90 35.87 9.80
CA ALA A 611 28.80 37.24 10.28
C ALA A 611 29.52 38.24 9.35
N GLY A 612 28.83 39.31 8.98
CA GLY A 612 29.35 40.33 8.06
C GLY A 612 29.29 39.95 6.58
N SER A 613 28.53 38.91 6.21
CA SER A 613 28.22 38.62 4.81
C SER A 613 27.47 39.78 4.15
N LYS A 614 27.76 40.02 2.87
CA LYS A 614 27.25 41.16 2.10
C LYS A 614 26.11 40.74 1.20
N LEU A 615 24.97 41.42 1.29
CA LEU A 615 23.90 41.34 0.29
C LEU A 615 24.25 42.27 -0.89
N PRO A 616 24.57 41.75 -2.09
CA PRO A 616 24.81 42.60 -3.25
C PRO A 616 23.50 43.22 -3.72
N THR A 617 23.55 44.47 -4.19
CA THR A 617 22.38 45.21 -4.72
C THR A 617 21.70 44.49 -5.88
N SER A 618 22.43 43.70 -6.67
CA SER A 618 21.86 42.91 -7.76
C SER A 618 21.03 41.70 -7.29
N ALA A 619 21.13 41.30 -6.01
CA ALA A 619 20.37 40.20 -5.43
C ALA A 619 19.20 40.69 -4.53
N ALA A 620 19.23 41.97 -4.14
CA ALA A 620 18.15 42.60 -3.39
C ALA A 620 16.91 42.77 -4.28
N GLN A 621 15.72 42.56 -3.70
CA GLN A 621 14.45 42.77 -4.42
C GLN A 621 13.86 44.16 -4.18
N TYR A 622 14.37 44.90 -3.19
CA TYR A 622 13.93 46.22 -2.78
C TYR A 622 15.10 47.05 -2.24
#